data_AF-A0A960HY02-F1
#
_entry.id   AF-A0A960HY02-F1
#
_cell.length_a   1.000
_cell.length_b   1.000
_cell.length_c   1.000
_cell.angle_alpha   90.00
_cell.angle_beta   90.00
_cell.angle_gamma   90.00
#
_symmetry.space_group_name_H-M   'P 1'
#
loop_
_entity.id
_entity.type
_entity.pdbx_description
1 polymer ?
#
loop_
_entity_poly.entity_id
_entity_poly.type
_entity_poly.pdbx_seq_one_letter_code
_entity_poly.pdbx_strand_id
1 'polypeptide(L)'
;MKHRFDFSEKLVYLAAFVCALMAPWAALAVGDRTELDPRVEPAQRPSVRPENWLDPSVWNATDLWLTDNMALHDEAVRATSSVNYRLFEDSNNVEAVVGTHGWVFSRPELDAYCPTDVGYLESVSIAFEPSEMVELMGVVTDIVELSGRDLWWTLPPSRWYAYPDRLNSRAKRLSNCASEFRKTLRQLLDQAAMPRVVPLWDGIDDARDAAEAAGPVPSPMGGIAPPLVYYPHDLHWNTRGAAVMTERIVNAISPGLWDTAALVPVGDEDKEATQLLNLGLDGIDPDVRYGVIRPGVRAMVTGEYSDNEFLSPTLLPDDQWYLHEGPVPGSIVCDCQGLGRLDDHPLLRFAAESDDPSLIIPGHTLWLHDSFSWWATGQLPSYFESLTMLRGKTVEAPTVFHDEFNAADRIVIAFSEMLFTRRLDPAFPLVRRLVEESAATLTETAPERVHQGVACSGCNAEETWTSPAEASTWQLPAGALTSPTGVALEPPYLVTVEVAPTTFSIDPQGIVIDAAYGVGRAFNPLGYEPAVIRNGVVEKPHRYHFYVATRPADGLDFTVAKDGTRIERYSVISLAAGAGADAAGAAGAGAAGADVGVETGATPR
;
A
#
# COMPACT_ATOMS: atom_id res chain seq x y z
N MET A 1 5.36 41.94 31.15
CA MET A 1 4.41 42.54 32.12
C MET A 1 3.84 41.42 32.98
N LYS A 2 3.99 41.47 34.32
CA LYS A 2 3.31 40.52 35.23
C LYS A 2 1.93 41.09 35.55
N HIS A 3 0.90 40.66 34.83
CA HIS A 3 -0.47 40.90 35.27
C HIS A 3 -0.68 40.15 36.59
N ARG A 4 -0.79 40.90 37.70
CA ARG A 4 -1.26 40.35 38.97
C ARG A 4 -2.78 40.38 38.91
N PHE A 5 -3.39 39.22 38.66
CA PHE A 5 -4.83 39.06 38.82
C PHE A 5 -5.24 39.42 40.25
N ASP A 6 -6.30 40.22 40.38
CA ASP A 6 -6.91 40.55 41.67
C ASP A 6 -7.52 39.28 42.31
N PHE A 7 -7.64 39.25 43.63
CA PHE A 7 -8.22 38.12 44.37
C PHE A 7 -9.65 37.82 43.93
N SER A 8 -10.40 38.86 43.56
CA SER A 8 -11.75 38.78 43.00
C SER A 8 -11.78 37.99 41.68
N GLU A 9 -10.85 38.27 40.76
CA GLU A 9 -10.72 37.57 39.47
C GLU A 9 -10.39 36.08 39.68
N LYS A 10 -9.49 35.76 40.63
CA LYS A 10 -9.15 34.37 40.95
C LYS A 10 -10.34 33.56 41.46
N LEU A 11 -11.20 34.16 42.28
CA LEU A 11 -12.43 33.50 42.76
C LEU A 11 -13.42 33.24 41.62
N VAL A 12 -13.54 34.16 40.66
CA VAL A 12 -14.39 33.97 39.48
C VAL A 12 -13.86 32.81 38.62
N TYR A 13 -12.56 32.75 38.35
CA TYR A 13 -11.97 31.64 37.60
C TYR A 13 -12.11 30.30 38.33
N LEU A 14 -11.92 30.27 39.65
CA LEU A 14 -12.12 29.06 40.43
C LEU A 14 -13.57 28.59 40.40
N ALA A 15 -14.53 29.50 40.58
CA ALA A 15 -15.95 29.17 40.52
C ALA A 15 -16.35 28.66 39.13
N ALA A 16 -15.88 29.32 38.06
CA ALA A 16 -16.12 28.87 36.69
C ALA A 16 -15.51 27.49 36.42
N PHE A 17 -14.30 27.22 36.91
CA PHE A 17 -13.65 25.91 36.80
C PHE A 17 -14.43 24.81 37.54
N VAL A 18 -14.87 25.07 38.78
CA VAL A 18 -15.70 24.12 39.53
C VAL A 18 -17.03 23.88 38.83
N CYS A 19 -17.68 24.92 38.31
CA CYS A 19 -18.91 24.77 37.52
C CYS A 19 -18.68 23.91 36.27
N ALA A 20 -17.57 24.12 35.55
CA ALA A 20 -17.21 23.32 34.39
C ALA A 20 -16.99 21.84 34.75
N LEU A 21 -16.32 21.55 35.88
CA LEU A 21 -16.14 20.18 36.37
C LEU A 21 -17.45 19.50 36.80
N MET A 22 -18.41 20.26 37.31
CA MET A 22 -19.70 19.73 37.78
C MET A 22 -20.76 19.62 36.68
N ALA A 23 -20.57 20.29 35.54
CA ALA A 23 -21.56 20.33 34.46
C ALA A 23 -21.87 18.94 33.86
N PRO A 24 -20.88 18.07 33.53
CA PRO A 24 -21.15 16.72 33.05
C PRO A 24 -21.98 15.88 34.03
N TRP A 25 -21.71 16.02 35.33
CA TRP A 25 -22.45 15.32 36.38
C TRP A 25 -23.89 15.83 36.52
N ALA A 26 -24.11 17.13 36.41
CA ALA A 26 -25.45 17.72 36.42
C ALA A 26 -26.26 17.30 35.19
N ALA A 27 -25.63 17.27 34.01
CA ALA A 27 -26.25 16.81 32.76
C ALA A 27 -26.60 15.31 32.82
N LEU A 28 -25.68 14.46 33.27
CA LEU A 28 -25.94 13.04 33.53
C LEU A 28 -27.10 12.84 34.53
N ALA A 29 -27.19 13.66 35.58
CA ALA A 29 -28.24 13.57 36.58
C ALA A 29 -29.64 13.93 36.04
N VAL A 30 -29.75 14.78 35.02
CA VAL A 30 -31.02 15.09 34.33
C VAL A 30 -31.32 14.14 33.16
N GLY A 31 -30.48 13.13 32.96
CA GLY A 31 -30.66 12.09 31.95
C GLY A 31 -30.12 12.46 30.56
N ASP A 32 -29.37 13.55 30.45
CA ASP A 32 -28.62 13.88 29.23
C ASP A 32 -27.46 12.89 29.07
N ARG A 33 -27.17 12.48 27.84
CA ARG A 33 -26.17 11.45 27.51
C ARG A 33 -25.50 11.77 26.19
N THR A 34 -24.27 11.32 26.03
CA THR A 34 -23.58 11.33 24.74
C THR A 34 -24.37 10.51 23.72
N GLU A 35 -24.50 11.03 22.50
CA GLU A 35 -25.02 10.24 21.39
C GLU A 35 -23.95 9.22 20.99
N LEU A 36 -24.28 7.93 21.14
CA LEU A 36 -23.40 6.84 20.70
C LEU A 36 -23.69 6.51 19.23
N ASP A 37 -22.68 6.00 18.52
CA ASP A 37 -22.89 5.36 17.23
C ASP A 37 -23.98 4.28 17.40
N PRO A 38 -25.08 4.32 16.62
CA PRO A 38 -26.18 3.37 16.76
C PRO A 38 -25.77 1.90 16.57
N ARG A 39 -24.57 1.62 16.06
CA ARG A 39 -23.98 0.28 15.92
C ARG A 39 -23.29 -0.22 17.19
N VAL A 40 -23.08 0.63 18.18
CA VAL A 40 -22.42 0.28 19.46
C VAL A 40 -23.48 0.07 20.53
N GLU A 41 -23.49 -1.13 21.14
CA GLU A 41 -24.30 -1.36 22.34
C GLU A 41 -23.69 -0.56 23.50
N PRO A 42 -24.46 0.32 24.17
CA PRO A 42 -23.94 1.10 25.29
C PRO A 42 -23.45 0.19 26.41
N ALA A 43 -22.30 0.53 27.00
CA ALA A 43 -21.79 -0.15 28.17
C ALA A 43 -22.86 -0.19 29.27
N GLN A 44 -22.97 -1.34 29.95
CA GLN A 44 -23.89 -1.51 31.06
C GLN A 44 -23.30 -0.92 32.33
N ARG A 45 -24.16 -0.30 33.17
CA ARG A 45 -23.72 0.22 34.46
C ARG A 45 -23.19 -0.92 35.33
N PRO A 46 -21.91 -0.87 35.76
CA PRO A 46 -21.36 -1.91 36.61
C PRO A 46 -21.97 -1.84 38.01
N SER A 47 -22.10 -3.00 38.65
CA SER A 47 -22.51 -3.09 40.05
C SER A 47 -21.30 -2.92 40.97
N VAL A 48 -20.98 -1.68 41.32
CA VAL A 48 -19.93 -1.37 42.31
C VAL A 48 -20.44 -1.70 43.72
N ARG A 49 -19.76 -2.61 44.41
CA ARG A 49 -20.05 -3.04 45.79
C ARG A 49 -18.76 -3.10 46.62
N PRO A 50 -18.82 -3.05 47.96
CA PRO A 50 -17.63 -3.18 48.79
C PRO A 50 -16.80 -4.44 48.50
N GLU A 51 -17.44 -5.54 48.11
CA GLU A 51 -16.79 -6.84 47.87
C GLU A 51 -15.98 -6.89 46.56
N ASN A 52 -16.26 -6.02 45.59
CA ASN A 52 -15.57 -5.97 44.30
C ASN A 52 -14.86 -4.63 44.04
N TRP A 53 -14.75 -3.76 45.05
CA TRP A 53 -14.10 -2.45 44.93
C TRP A 53 -12.60 -2.55 44.58
N LEU A 54 -11.93 -3.66 44.88
CA LEU A 54 -10.52 -3.89 44.49
C LEU A 54 -10.38 -4.65 43.16
N ASP A 55 -11.48 -5.01 42.50
CA ASP A 55 -11.46 -5.72 41.23
C ASP A 55 -11.23 -4.72 40.07
N PRO A 56 -10.11 -4.82 39.32
CA PRO A 56 -9.84 -3.91 38.20
C PRO A 56 -10.92 -3.96 37.12
N SER A 57 -11.59 -5.10 36.94
CA SER A 57 -12.63 -5.26 35.90
C SER A 57 -13.85 -4.38 36.17
N VAL A 58 -14.19 -4.13 37.44
CA VAL A 58 -15.30 -3.26 37.85
C VAL A 58 -15.00 -1.81 37.50
N TRP A 59 -13.74 -1.36 37.68
CA TRP A 59 -13.32 -0.01 37.34
C TRP A 59 -13.20 0.20 35.84
N ASN A 60 -12.69 -0.79 35.10
CA ASN A 60 -12.69 -0.75 33.63
C ASN A 60 -14.13 -0.66 33.08
N ALA A 61 -15.06 -1.45 33.62
CA ALA A 61 -16.47 -1.36 33.24
C ALA A 61 -17.12 -0.01 33.66
N THR A 62 -16.64 0.60 34.75
CA THR A 62 -17.12 1.92 35.21
C THR A 62 -16.63 3.02 34.28
N ASP A 63 -15.38 2.94 33.86
CA ASP A 63 -14.76 3.86 32.91
C ASP A 63 -15.45 3.80 31.55
N LEU A 64 -15.70 2.60 31.02
CA LEU A 64 -16.48 2.40 29.80
C LEU A 64 -17.91 2.96 29.95
N TRP A 65 -18.59 2.65 31.06
CA TRP A 65 -19.94 3.18 31.29
C TRP A 65 -19.97 4.71 31.38
N LEU A 66 -19.00 5.33 32.06
CA LEU A 66 -18.89 6.78 32.14
C LEU A 66 -18.56 7.39 30.79
N THR A 67 -17.65 6.81 30.01
CA THR A 67 -17.33 7.25 28.65
C THR A 67 -18.59 7.27 27.78
N ASP A 68 -19.39 6.20 27.86
CA ASP A 68 -20.60 6.05 27.05
C ASP A 68 -21.79 6.90 27.50
N ASN A 69 -21.84 7.32 28.77
CA ASN A 69 -23.03 7.96 29.34
C ASN A 69 -22.78 9.39 29.85
N MET A 70 -21.53 9.82 30.02
CA MET A 70 -21.23 11.14 30.57
C MET A 70 -21.54 12.21 29.51
N ALA A 71 -22.64 12.93 29.69
CA ALA A 71 -22.96 14.09 28.88
C ALA A 71 -21.77 15.06 28.82
N LEU A 72 -21.59 15.67 27.66
CA LEU A 72 -20.47 16.55 27.34
C LEU A 72 -19.09 15.86 27.27
N HIS A 73 -19.04 14.52 27.19
CA HIS A 73 -17.79 13.78 27.04
C HIS A 73 -17.01 14.28 25.82
N ASP A 74 -17.66 14.35 24.66
CA ASP A 74 -16.99 14.75 23.41
C ASP A 74 -16.55 16.21 23.47
N GLU A 75 -17.35 17.11 24.04
CA GLU A 75 -16.95 18.49 24.31
C GLU A 75 -15.74 18.57 25.24
N ALA A 76 -15.67 17.73 26.28
CA ALA A 76 -14.54 17.69 27.21
C ALA A 76 -13.27 17.13 26.54
N VAL A 77 -13.40 16.10 25.70
CA VAL A 77 -12.31 15.57 24.87
C VAL A 77 -11.82 16.65 23.90
N ARG A 78 -12.73 17.28 23.15
CA ARG A 78 -12.43 18.39 22.23
C ARG A 78 -11.75 19.55 22.94
N ALA A 79 -12.24 19.95 24.12
CA ALA A 79 -11.65 21.04 24.91
C ALA A 79 -10.25 20.69 25.40
N THR A 80 -10.06 19.49 25.95
CA THR A 80 -8.76 19.01 26.44
C THR A 80 -7.76 18.89 25.29
N SER A 81 -8.17 18.31 24.17
CA SER A 81 -7.36 18.22 22.96
C SER A 81 -7.06 19.59 22.37
N SER A 82 -8.00 20.54 22.38
CA SER A 82 -7.75 21.90 21.92
C SER A 82 -6.74 22.61 22.82
N VAL A 83 -6.78 22.41 24.14
CA VAL A 83 -5.78 22.95 25.06
C VAL A 83 -4.42 22.32 24.79
N ASN A 84 -4.35 20.99 24.67
CA ASN A 84 -3.09 20.28 24.43
C ASN A 84 -2.47 20.64 23.07
N TYR A 85 -3.26 20.67 22.01
CA TYR A 85 -2.82 21.05 20.68
C TYR A 85 -2.37 22.52 20.62
N ARG A 86 -3.20 23.47 21.09
CA ARG A 86 -2.93 24.91 20.90
C ARG A 86 -1.94 25.49 21.92
N LEU A 87 -1.93 25.00 23.16
CA LEU A 87 -1.11 25.55 24.23
C LEU A 87 0.18 24.75 24.46
N PHE A 88 0.12 23.43 24.32
CA PHE A 88 1.23 22.54 24.66
C PHE A 88 1.91 21.91 23.43
N GLU A 89 1.37 22.11 22.22
CA GLU A 89 1.83 21.43 21.00
C GLU A 89 1.93 19.91 21.21
N ASP A 90 0.92 19.34 21.87
CA ASP A 90 0.85 17.92 22.24
C ASP A 90 -0.49 17.30 21.82
N SER A 91 -0.52 15.96 21.79
CA SER A 91 -1.66 15.16 21.37
C SER A 91 -2.13 14.24 22.48
N ASN A 92 -3.44 14.15 22.68
CA ASN A 92 -4.06 13.11 23.50
C ASN A 92 -4.21 11.77 22.76
N ASN A 93 -4.14 11.79 21.43
CA ASN A 93 -4.18 10.61 20.61
C ASN A 93 -2.76 10.06 20.41
N VAL A 94 -2.56 8.81 20.77
CA VAL A 94 -1.27 8.13 20.62
C VAL A 94 -0.82 7.97 19.18
N GLU A 95 -1.74 8.05 18.22
CA GLU A 95 -1.52 7.93 16.77
C GLU A 95 -1.24 9.27 16.09
N ALA A 96 -1.48 10.40 16.75
CA ALA A 96 -1.22 11.72 16.19
C ALA A 96 -0.07 12.40 16.95
N VAL A 97 0.88 12.98 16.21
CA VAL A 97 2.05 13.68 16.76
C VAL A 97 2.03 15.11 16.25
N VAL A 98 1.79 16.06 17.15
CA VAL A 98 1.84 17.49 16.82
C VAL A 98 3.29 17.88 16.51
N GLY A 99 3.49 18.52 15.36
CA GLY A 99 4.74 19.11 14.91
C GLY A 99 4.87 20.57 15.31
N THR A 100 5.61 21.34 14.51
CA THR A 100 5.70 22.79 14.65
C THR A 100 4.74 23.48 13.67
N HIS A 101 4.37 24.73 13.97
CA HIS A 101 3.53 25.55 13.07
C HIS A 101 2.16 24.92 12.74
N GLY A 102 1.59 24.17 13.68
CA GLY A 102 0.27 23.55 13.54
C GLY A 102 0.24 22.20 12.83
N TRP A 103 1.35 21.74 12.22
CA TRP A 103 1.39 20.46 11.52
C TRP A 103 1.07 19.30 12.47
N VAL A 104 0.36 18.29 11.97
CA VAL A 104 0.06 17.07 12.74
C VAL A 104 0.43 15.86 11.92
N PHE A 105 1.39 15.08 12.41
CA PHE A 105 1.94 13.88 11.80
C PHE A 105 1.24 12.62 12.31
N SER A 106 1.15 11.60 11.47
CA SER A 106 0.72 10.28 11.92
C SER A 106 1.90 9.59 12.61
N ARG A 107 1.68 8.98 13.77
CA ARG A 107 2.71 8.22 14.47
C ARG A 107 3.16 7.00 13.66
N PRO A 108 2.26 6.14 13.12
CA PRO A 108 2.63 5.06 12.20
C PRO A 108 3.51 5.50 11.04
N GLU A 109 3.38 6.75 10.59
CA GLU A 109 4.22 7.32 9.53
C GLU A 109 5.65 7.61 10.03
N LEU A 110 5.79 8.09 11.27
CA LEU A 110 7.07 8.48 11.90
C LEU A 110 7.84 7.27 12.45
N ASP A 111 7.15 6.29 13.03
CA ASP A 111 7.78 5.07 13.58
C ASP A 111 7.67 3.86 12.65
N ALA A 112 7.28 4.08 11.39
CA ALA A 112 7.38 3.08 10.33
C ALA A 112 8.75 2.40 10.39
N TYR A 113 8.74 1.07 10.35
CA TYR A 113 9.94 0.21 10.37
C TYR A 113 10.72 0.17 11.67
N CYS A 114 10.30 0.89 12.71
CA CYS A 114 10.98 0.84 13.99
C CYS A 114 10.54 -0.40 14.76
N PRO A 115 11.49 -1.22 15.24
CA PRO A 115 11.16 -2.28 16.18
C PRO A 115 10.75 -1.58 17.47
N THR A 116 9.44 -1.41 17.67
CA THR A 116 8.90 -0.80 18.87
C THR A 116 8.38 -1.88 19.79
N ASP A 117 8.77 -1.85 21.07
CA ASP A 117 8.22 -2.69 22.14
C ASP A 117 6.73 -2.37 22.46
N VAL A 118 6.11 -1.42 21.76
CA VAL A 118 4.72 -1.03 22.00
C VAL A 118 3.80 -1.91 21.16
N GLY A 119 3.16 -2.87 21.84
CA GLY A 119 2.14 -3.79 21.31
C GLY A 119 0.84 -3.14 20.85
N TYR A 120 0.89 -1.98 20.19
CA TYR A 120 -0.30 -1.34 19.63
C TYR A 120 -0.67 -1.90 18.24
N LEU A 121 0.25 -2.61 17.60
CA LEU A 121 -0.01 -3.48 16.45
C LEU A 121 0.43 -4.90 16.79
N GLU A 122 -0.28 -5.57 17.70
CA GLU A 122 -0.14 -7.02 17.93
C GLU A 122 -0.38 -7.86 16.65
N SER A 123 -0.84 -7.26 15.55
CA SER A 123 -0.85 -7.87 14.22
C SER A 123 0.39 -7.46 13.42
N VAL A 124 1.47 -8.23 13.58
CA VAL A 124 2.50 -8.47 12.55
C VAL A 124 3.35 -7.24 12.18
N SER A 125 4.17 -6.73 13.11
CA SER A 125 5.37 -5.98 12.71
C SER A 125 6.47 -7.00 12.33
N ILE A 126 6.38 -7.61 11.15
CA ILE A 126 7.57 -8.24 10.58
C ILE A 126 8.48 -7.06 10.20
N ALA A 127 9.53 -6.86 10.99
CA ALA A 127 10.60 -5.95 10.65
C ALA A 127 11.33 -6.54 9.43
N PHE A 128 10.85 -6.19 8.23
CA PHE A 128 11.61 -6.42 7.00
C PHE A 128 12.83 -5.54 7.03
N GLU A 129 14.02 -6.14 6.91
CA GLU A 129 15.22 -5.35 6.68
C GLU A 129 15.19 -4.77 5.25
N PRO A 130 15.73 -3.56 4.99
CA PRO A 130 15.73 -2.96 3.66
C PRO A 130 16.28 -3.87 2.55
N SER A 131 17.31 -4.68 2.85
CA SER A 131 17.89 -5.62 1.88
C SER A 131 16.93 -6.72 1.48
N GLU A 132 16.10 -7.18 2.41
CA GLU A 132 15.11 -8.23 2.17
C GLU A 132 13.97 -7.71 1.27
N MET A 133 13.61 -6.43 1.42
CA MET A 133 12.64 -5.78 0.53
C MET A 133 13.18 -5.67 -0.89
N VAL A 134 14.41 -5.19 -1.06
CA VAL A 134 15.02 -5.04 -2.39
C VAL A 134 15.15 -6.40 -3.08
N GLU A 135 15.58 -7.42 -2.34
CA GLU A 135 15.62 -8.80 -2.84
C GLU A 135 14.23 -9.29 -3.26
N LEU A 136 13.22 -9.15 -2.40
CA LEU A 136 11.84 -9.57 -2.71
C LEU A 136 11.26 -8.82 -3.91
N MET A 137 11.45 -7.50 -3.99
CA MET A 137 11.03 -6.71 -5.14
C MET A 137 11.68 -7.23 -6.42
N GLY A 138 12.98 -7.56 -6.37
CA GLY A 138 13.70 -8.15 -7.51
C GLY A 138 13.07 -9.46 -7.96
N VAL A 139 12.83 -10.38 -7.02
CA VAL A 139 12.22 -11.68 -7.36
C VAL A 139 10.81 -11.53 -7.93
N VAL A 140 9.97 -10.69 -7.33
CA VAL A 140 8.62 -10.45 -7.85
C VAL A 140 8.66 -9.82 -9.24
N THR A 141 9.62 -8.91 -9.48
CA THR A 141 9.86 -8.33 -10.81
C THR A 141 10.21 -9.41 -11.82
N ASP A 142 11.20 -10.24 -11.52
CA ASP A 142 11.63 -11.33 -12.43
C ASP A 142 10.46 -12.27 -12.76
N ILE A 143 9.67 -12.66 -11.76
CA ILE A 143 8.52 -13.57 -11.94
C ILE A 143 7.43 -12.93 -12.82
N VAL A 144 7.07 -11.68 -12.56
CA VAL A 144 6.03 -10.97 -13.34
C VAL A 144 6.52 -10.71 -14.77
N GLU A 145 7.76 -10.29 -14.96
CA GLU A 145 8.34 -10.04 -16.28
C GLU A 145 8.45 -11.30 -17.12
N LEU A 146 8.83 -12.43 -16.52
CA LEU A 146 8.82 -13.71 -17.20
C LEU A 146 7.41 -14.13 -17.66
N SER A 147 6.36 -13.70 -16.95
CA SER A 147 4.97 -13.91 -17.39
C SER A 147 4.55 -13.05 -18.60
N GLY A 148 5.44 -12.18 -19.10
CA GLY A 148 5.23 -11.33 -20.26
C GLY A 148 4.72 -9.92 -19.94
N ARG A 149 4.87 -9.45 -18.69
CA ARG A 149 4.32 -8.16 -18.23
C ARG A 149 5.39 -7.25 -17.68
N ASP A 150 5.31 -5.95 -17.95
CA ASP A 150 6.19 -4.98 -17.30
C ASP A 150 5.77 -4.78 -15.83
N LEU A 151 6.69 -4.84 -14.87
CA LEU A 151 6.42 -4.47 -13.47
C LEU A 151 7.14 -3.18 -13.10
N TRP A 152 6.40 -2.17 -12.65
CA TRP A 152 6.91 -0.91 -12.16
C TRP A 152 6.61 -0.73 -10.68
N TRP A 153 7.61 -0.27 -9.92
CA TRP A 153 7.45 0.04 -8.51
C TRP A 153 7.55 1.54 -8.31
N THR A 154 6.67 2.11 -7.49
CA THR A 154 6.80 3.49 -7.02
C THR A 154 6.56 3.58 -5.53
N LEU A 155 7.39 4.42 -4.88
CA LEU A 155 7.38 4.62 -3.44
C LEU A 155 7.11 6.10 -3.15
N PRO A 156 5.84 6.48 -2.96
CA PRO A 156 5.46 7.78 -2.43
C PRO A 156 6.07 8.01 -1.05
N PRO A 157 6.78 9.13 -0.84
CA PRO A 157 7.24 9.49 0.48
C PRO A 157 6.10 9.80 1.44
N SER A 158 6.40 9.60 2.71
CA SER A 158 5.69 10.16 3.83
C SER A 158 5.90 11.67 3.92
N ARG A 159 4.93 12.40 4.44
CA ARG A 159 4.94 13.86 4.60
C ARG A 159 6.08 14.36 5.48
N TRP A 160 6.46 13.61 6.52
CA TRP A 160 7.59 13.99 7.37
C TRP A 160 8.92 14.02 6.62
N TYR A 161 9.05 13.28 5.52
CA TYR A 161 10.21 13.36 4.62
C TYR A 161 10.21 14.68 3.86
N ALA A 162 9.07 15.06 3.28
CA ALA A 162 8.96 16.29 2.53
C ALA A 162 9.14 17.53 3.42
N TYR A 163 8.68 17.48 4.68
CA TYR A 163 8.69 18.62 5.60
C TYR A 163 9.36 18.31 6.95
N PRO A 164 10.67 18.01 6.98
CA PRO A 164 11.37 17.59 8.20
C PRO A 164 11.60 18.75 9.19
N ASP A 165 11.57 19.99 8.70
CA ASP A 165 11.64 21.21 9.51
C ASP A 165 10.37 21.45 10.34
N ARG A 166 9.24 20.87 9.91
CA ARG A 166 7.95 20.89 10.62
C ARG A 166 7.87 19.88 11.76
N LEU A 167 8.89 19.03 11.92
CA LEU A 167 8.97 18.11 13.06
C LEU A 167 9.53 18.83 14.31
N ASN A 168 8.80 18.73 15.42
CA ASN A 168 9.32 19.13 16.73
C ASN A 168 10.35 18.09 17.24
N SER A 169 10.97 18.36 18.39
CA SER A 169 12.03 17.48 18.92
C SER A 169 11.55 16.05 19.22
N ARG A 170 10.27 15.86 19.59
CA ARG A 170 9.67 14.54 19.85
C ARG A 170 9.47 13.80 18.54
N ALA A 171 8.83 14.43 17.56
CA ALA A 171 8.58 13.85 16.24
C ALA A 171 9.89 13.46 15.53
N LYS A 172 10.92 14.32 15.60
CA LYS A 172 12.27 14.01 15.08
C LYS A 172 12.88 12.75 15.68
N ARG A 173 12.71 12.53 17.00
CA ARG A 173 13.21 11.32 17.65
C ARG A 173 12.48 10.07 17.16
N LEU A 174 11.17 10.17 16.94
CA LEU A 174 10.37 9.06 16.40
C LEU A 174 10.79 8.73 14.97
N SER A 175 11.00 9.74 14.11
CA SER A 175 11.38 9.55 12.70
C SER A 175 12.81 9.09 12.45
N ASN A 176 13.68 9.05 13.46
CA ASN A 176 15.10 8.74 13.26
C ASN A 176 15.31 7.36 12.62
N CYS A 177 14.60 6.34 13.09
CA CYS A 177 14.79 5.01 12.55
C CYS A 177 14.18 4.89 11.15
N ALA A 178 12.98 5.44 10.92
CA ALA A 178 12.38 5.48 9.59
C ALA A 178 13.28 6.25 8.57
N SER A 179 14.03 7.24 9.05
CA SER A 179 15.01 7.99 8.24
C SER A 179 16.22 7.14 7.85
N GLU A 180 16.81 6.41 8.81
CA GLU A 180 17.93 5.50 8.51
C GLU A 180 17.47 4.33 7.64
N PHE A 181 16.25 3.83 7.85
CA PHE A 181 15.63 2.81 7.01
C PHE A 181 15.53 3.28 5.56
N ARG A 182 14.91 4.44 5.31
CA ARG A 182 14.77 5.01 3.96
C ARG A 182 16.13 5.21 3.29
N LYS A 183 17.09 5.78 4.02
CA LYS A 183 18.45 6.02 3.51
C LYS A 183 19.10 4.71 3.07
N THR A 184 18.96 3.65 3.87
CA THR A 184 19.49 2.31 3.56
C THR A 184 18.75 1.71 2.36
N LEU A 185 17.41 1.79 2.33
CA LEU A 185 16.60 1.32 1.22
C LEU A 185 16.99 2.01 -0.09
N ARG A 186 17.12 3.34 -0.09
CA ARG A 186 17.57 4.13 -1.25
C ARG A 186 18.93 3.65 -1.74
N GLN A 187 19.91 3.52 -0.85
CA GLN A 187 21.24 3.03 -1.19
C GLN A 187 21.20 1.64 -1.82
N LEU A 188 20.37 0.73 -1.30
CA LEU A 188 20.24 -0.63 -1.82
C LEU A 188 19.54 -0.68 -3.17
N LEU A 189 18.49 0.13 -3.37
CA LEU A 189 17.83 0.27 -4.68
C LEU A 189 18.80 0.79 -5.74
N ASP A 190 19.60 1.80 -5.40
CA ASP A 190 20.64 2.35 -6.28
C ASP A 190 21.72 1.31 -6.60
N GLN A 191 22.17 0.53 -5.60
CA GLN A 191 23.19 -0.50 -5.75
C GLN A 191 22.72 -1.70 -6.58
N ALA A 192 21.46 -2.13 -6.37
CA ALA A 192 20.85 -3.20 -7.13
C ALA A 192 20.57 -2.78 -8.58
N ALA A 193 20.59 -1.48 -8.87
CA ALA A 193 20.26 -0.90 -10.18
C ALA A 193 18.94 -1.48 -10.72
N MET A 194 17.95 -1.63 -9.83
CA MET A 194 16.70 -2.28 -10.16
C MET A 194 16.01 -1.51 -11.28
N PRO A 195 15.80 -2.11 -12.46
CA PRO A 195 15.03 -1.45 -13.50
C PRO A 195 13.61 -1.20 -12.99
N ARG A 196 12.98 -0.15 -13.50
CA ARG A 196 11.55 0.13 -13.29
C ARG A 196 11.13 0.37 -11.83
N VAL A 197 12.07 0.68 -10.95
CA VAL A 197 11.78 1.30 -9.66
C VAL A 197 11.86 2.82 -9.83
N VAL A 198 10.79 3.52 -9.45
CA VAL A 198 10.64 4.97 -9.52
C VAL A 198 10.37 5.52 -8.12
N PRO A 199 11.42 5.70 -7.29
CA PRO A 199 11.27 6.35 -6.00
C PRO A 199 10.86 7.81 -6.20
N LEU A 200 9.90 8.29 -5.41
CA LEU A 200 9.37 9.66 -5.57
C LEU A 200 10.05 10.69 -4.65
N TRP A 201 11.11 10.29 -3.94
CA TRP A 201 11.84 11.13 -2.99
C TRP A 201 12.42 12.40 -3.63
N ASP A 202 13.21 12.26 -4.69
CA ASP A 202 13.82 13.43 -5.35
C ASP A 202 12.74 14.28 -6.04
N GLY A 203 11.71 13.64 -6.59
CA GLY A 203 10.60 14.35 -7.22
C GLY A 203 9.81 15.21 -6.26
N ILE A 204 9.59 14.74 -5.02
CA ILE A 204 8.85 15.52 -4.03
C ILE A 204 9.69 16.67 -3.46
N ASP A 205 11.01 16.50 -3.36
CA ASP A 205 11.92 17.58 -2.97
C ASP A 205 11.91 18.69 -4.04
N ASP A 206 12.04 18.33 -5.31
CA ASP A 206 11.96 19.27 -6.43
C ASP A 206 10.61 20.02 -6.43
N ALA A 207 9.51 19.30 -6.24
CA ALA A 207 8.16 19.89 -6.24
C ALA A 207 7.90 20.78 -5.02
N ARG A 208 8.40 20.42 -3.84
CA ARG A 208 8.35 21.26 -2.64
C ARG A 208 9.12 22.56 -2.88
N ASP A 209 10.36 22.46 -3.33
CA ASP A 209 11.23 23.63 -3.51
C ASP A 209 10.66 24.57 -4.58
N ALA A 210 10.12 24.01 -5.66
CA ALA A 210 9.42 24.78 -6.70
C ALA A 210 8.15 25.45 -6.17
N ALA A 211 7.36 24.73 -5.36
CA ALA A 211 6.17 25.30 -4.71
C ALA A 211 6.57 26.48 -3.82
N GLU A 212 7.50 26.29 -2.90
CA GLU A 212 7.95 27.33 -1.97
C GLU A 212 8.52 28.55 -2.69
N ALA A 213 9.28 28.34 -3.78
CA ALA A 213 9.81 29.40 -4.61
C ALA A 213 8.71 30.19 -5.35
N ALA A 214 7.64 29.52 -5.79
CA ALA A 214 6.48 30.17 -6.41
C ALA A 214 5.68 31.02 -5.41
N GLY A 215 5.76 30.67 -4.12
CA GLY A 215 5.05 31.35 -3.05
C GLY A 215 3.55 31.05 -3.04
N PRO A 216 2.81 31.68 -2.12
CA PRO A 216 1.40 31.39 -1.94
C PRO A 216 0.55 31.76 -3.17
N VAL A 217 -0.44 30.93 -3.49
CA VAL A 217 -1.26 31.06 -4.72
C VAL A 217 -2.66 31.59 -4.35
N PRO A 218 -3.22 32.57 -5.09
CA PRO A 218 -4.60 32.98 -4.89
C PRO A 218 -5.56 31.82 -5.13
N SER A 219 -6.46 31.59 -4.18
CA SER A 219 -7.56 30.63 -4.31
C SER A 219 -8.72 31.26 -5.10
N PRO A 220 -9.27 30.60 -6.14
CA PRO A 220 -10.50 31.06 -6.83
C PRO A 220 -11.70 31.37 -5.91
N MET A 221 -11.83 30.71 -4.75
CA MET A 221 -12.86 30.93 -3.73
C MET A 221 -12.56 32.12 -2.80
N GLY A 222 -11.42 32.78 -2.96
CA GLY A 222 -10.98 33.90 -2.14
C GLY A 222 -10.11 33.43 -0.98
N GLY A 223 -8.84 33.82 -1.01
CA GLY A 223 -7.85 33.39 -0.03
C GLY A 223 -6.47 33.25 -0.64
N ILE A 224 -5.54 32.76 0.16
CA ILE A 224 -4.17 32.48 -0.25
C ILE A 224 -3.84 31.06 0.19
N ALA A 225 -3.74 30.15 -0.78
CA ALA A 225 -3.34 28.77 -0.52
C ALA A 225 -1.82 28.71 -0.29
N PRO A 226 -1.35 27.95 0.70
CA PRO A 226 0.07 27.82 0.98
C PRO A 226 0.76 27.04 -0.15
N PRO A 227 2.04 27.31 -0.44
CA PRO A 227 2.78 26.62 -1.47
C PRO A 227 3.25 25.23 -1.00
N LEU A 228 2.31 24.30 -0.79
CA LEU A 228 2.63 22.99 -0.25
C LEU A 228 2.44 21.89 -1.29
N VAL A 229 3.07 20.74 -1.02
CA VAL A 229 2.83 19.47 -1.73
C VAL A 229 2.17 18.42 -0.83
N TYR A 230 1.92 18.75 0.45
CA TYR A 230 1.13 17.97 1.38
C TYR A 230 0.18 18.85 2.19
N TYR A 231 -0.91 18.23 2.64
CA TYR A 231 -1.81 18.80 3.61
C TYR A 231 -1.17 18.86 5.01
N PRO A 232 -1.22 20.00 5.72
CA PRO A 232 -0.67 20.13 7.07
C PRO A 232 -1.28 19.19 8.12
N HIS A 233 -2.53 18.77 7.91
CA HIS A 233 -3.30 17.98 8.86
C HIS A 233 -3.93 16.72 8.25
N ASP A 234 -3.64 16.38 7.00
CA ASP A 234 -3.97 15.09 6.40
C ASP A 234 -2.68 14.31 6.08
N LEU A 235 -2.74 12.98 6.14
CA LEU A 235 -1.56 12.13 5.93
C LEU A 235 -1.10 12.08 4.47
N HIS A 236 -1.96 12.46 3.53
CA HIS A 236 -1.67 12.41 2.09
C HIS A 236 -1.03 13.71 1.59
N TRP A 237 -0.37 13.60 0.43
CA TRP A 237 -0.07 14.75 -0.38
C TRP A 237 -1.34 15.45 -0.87
N ASN A 238 -1.21 16.68 -1.39
CA ASN A 238 -2.27 17.32 -2.14
C ASN A 238 -2.19 16.94 -3.63
N THR A 239 -3.08 17.47 -4.46
CA THR A 239 -3.07 17.21 -5.92
C THR A 239 -1.79 17.66 -6.62
N ARG A 240 -1.09 18.68 -6.10
CA ARG A 240 0.23 19.08 -6.62
C ARG A 240 1.31 18.04 -6.28
N GLY A 241 1.35 17.52 -5.05
CA GLY A 241 2.27 16.46 -4.67
C GLY A 241 2.01 15.15 -5.41
N ALA A 242 0.73 14.81 -5.65
CA ALA A 242 0.36 13.65 -6.46
C ALA A 242 0.80 13.76 -7.92
N ALA A 243 0.92 14.98 -8.47
CA ALA A 243 1.45 15.20 -9.81
C ALA A 243 2.90 14.73 -9.97
N VAL A 244 3.68 14.66 -8.88
CA VAL A 244 5.03 14.09 -8.89
C VAL A 244 5.00 12.61 -9.24
N MET A 245 4.04 11.84 -8.69
CA MET A 245 3.88 10.43 -9.05
C MET A 245 3.54 10.28 -10.53
N THR A 246 2.55 11.05 -10.99
CA THR A 246 2.12 11.04 -12.40
C THR A 246 3.29 11.38 -13.31
N GLU A 247 3.99 12.48 -13.06
CA GLU A 247 5.16 12.92 -13.83
C GLU A 247 6.25 11.84 -13.89
N ARG A 248 6.68 11.34 -12.73
CA ARG A 248 7.84 10.45 -12.65
C ARG A 248 7.54 9.10 -13.27
N ILE A 249 6.34 8.55 -13.10
CA ILE A 249 5.95 7.28 -13.72
C ILE A 249 5.75 7.44 -15.23
N VAL A 250 5.06 8.49 -15.67
CA VAL A 250 4.86 8.75 -17.10
C VAL A 250 6.21 8.95 -17.80
N ASN A 251 7.12 9.74 -17.23
CA ASN A 251 8.45 9.94 -17.82
C ASN A 251 9.32 8.68 -17.78
N ALA A 252 9.13 7.79 -16.80
CA ALA A 252 9.86 6.55 -16.73
C ALA A 252 9.39 5.55 -17.79
N ILE A 253 8.07 5.48 -18.05
CA ILE A 253 7.47 4.58 -19.04
C ILE A 253 7.61 5.14 -20.47
N SER A 254 7.34 6.42 -20.67
CA SER A 254 7.36 7.12 -21.96
C SER A 254 8.05 8.48 -21.82
N PRO A 255 9.40 8.51 -21.93
CA PRO A 255 10.17 9.74 -21.77
C PRO A 255 9.72 10.86 -22.72
N GLY A 256 9.48 12.04 -22.17
CA GLY A 256 9.06 13.23 -22.93
C GLY A 256 7.56 13.37 -23.14
N LEU A 257 6.75 12.42 -22.64
CA LEU A 257 5.29 12.50 -22.72
C LEU A 257 4.67 13.49 -21.71
N TRP A 258 5.29 13.64 -20.54
CA TRP A 258 4.86 14.60 -19.54
C TRP A 258 5.21 16.04 -19.95
N ASP A 259 4.21 16.92 -19.92
CA ASP A 259 4.39 18.36 -20.10
C ASP A 259 4.08 19.07 -18.78
N THR A 260 5.07 19.74 -18.21
CA THR A 260 4.90 20.49 -16.96
C THR A 260 3.89 21.63 -17.10
N ALA A 261 3.68 22.16 -18.31
CA ALA A 261 2.66 23.16 -18.59
C ALA A 261 1.23 22.60 -18.59
N ALA A 262 1.06 21.28 -18.67
CA ALA A 262 -0.24 20.62 -18.60
C ALA A 262 -0.81 20.60 -17.17
N LEU A 263 0.04 20.71 -16.15
CA LEU A 263 -0.39 20.78 -14.75
C LEU A 263 -0.88 22.19 -14.42
N VAL A 264 -2.18 22.34 -14.25
CA VAL A 264 -2.82 23.66 -14.04
C VAL A 264 -3.80 23.63 -12.87
N PRO A 265 -4.03 24.77 -12.21
CA PRO A 265 -5.10 24.88 -11.23
C PRO A 265 -6.47 24.70 -11.91
N VAL A 266 -7.27 23.77 -11.41
CA VAL A 266 -8.60 23.42 -11.93
C VAL A 266 -9.73 23.72 -10.93
N GLY A 267 -9.40 24.25 -9.77
CA GLY A 267 -10.36 24.68 -8.76
C GLY A 267 -9.73 24.81 -7.39
N ASP A 268 -10.59 24.93 -6.39
CA ASP A 268 -10.22 24.89 -4.98
C ASP A 268 -10.61 23.55 -4.36
N GLU A 269 -9.96 23.22 -3.27
CA GLU A 269 -10.19 22.01 -2.51
C GLU A 269 -10.16 22.32 -1.01
N ASP A 270 -11.20 21.92 -0.30
CA ASP A 270 -11.19 21.92 1.16
C ASP A 270 -11.05 20.47 1.61
N LYS A 271 -9.86 20.10 2.06
CA LYS A 271 -9.60 18.75 2.54
C LYS A 271 -9.91 18.66 4.03
N GLU A 272 -10.81 17.75 4.42
CA GLU A 272 -11.00 17.42 5.83
C GLU A 272 -9.69 17.00 6.49
N ALA A 273 -9.33 17.67 7.57
CA ALA A 273 -8.08 17.49 8.30
C ALA A 273 -8.12 16.22 9.16
N THR A 274 -7.96 15.06 8.53
CA THR A 274 -8.14 13.73 9.19
C THR A 274 -7.30 13.55 10.45
N GLN A 275 -6.09 14.14 10.51
CA GLN A 275 -5.27 14.08 11.72
C GLN A 275 -5.74 15.03 12.82
N LEU A 276 -6.43 16.13 12.50
CA LEU A 276 -7.13 16.93 13.53
C LEU A 276 -8.33 16.17 14.07
N LEU A 277 -9.08 15.46 13.23
CA LEU A 277 -10.18 14.61 13.71
C LEU A 277 -9.70 13.53 14.67
N ASN A 278 -8.52 12.93 14.41
CA ASN A 278 -7.88 12.01 15.34
C ASN A 278 -7.56 12.66 16.69
N LEU A 279 -7.33 13.97 16.73
CA LEU A 279 -7.18 14.72 17.98
C LEU A 279 -8.54 15.06 18.63
N GLY A 280 -9.67 14.73 18.02
CA GLY A 280 -10.97 15.26 18.39
C GLY A 280 -11.02 16.77 18.12
N LEU A 281 -10.51 17.22 16.98
CA LEU A 281 -10.57 18.62 16.55
C LEU A 281 -11.15 18.67 15.13
N ASP A 282 -12.06 19.61 14.90
CA ASP A 282 -12.55 19.87 13.55
C ASP A 282 -11.53 20.74 12.81
N GLY A 283 -11.37 20.50 11.51
CA GLY A 283 -10.49 21.30 10.68
C GLY A 283 -10.60 20.97 9.19
N ILE A 284 -10.23 21.95 8.39
CA ILE A 284 -10.08 21.83 6.95
C ILE A 284 -8.69 22.35 6.55
N ASP A 285 -8.08 21.69 5.59
CA ASP A 285 -6.87 22.13 4.89
C ASP A 285 -7.31 22.70 3.53
N PRO A 286 -7.45 24.03 3.41
CA PRO A 286 -7.79 24.67 2.13
C PRO A 286 -6.58 24.64 1.20
N ASP A 287 -6.80 24.31 -0.06
CA ASP A 287 -5.78 24.22 -1.08
C ASP A 287 -6.32 24.51 -2.49
N VAL A 288 -5.41 24.65 -3.45
CA VAL A 288 -5.72 24.73 -4.87
C VAL A 288 -5.65 23.33 -5.46
N ARG A 289 -6.72 22.91 -6.13
CA ARG A 289 -6.79 21.65 -6.85
C ARG A 289 -6.05 21.77 -8.17
N TYR A 290 -5.07 20.90 -8.41
CA TYR A 290 -4.33 20.78 -9.67
C TYR A 290 -4.81 19.58 -10.48
N GLY A 291 -4.97 19.79 -11.78
CA GLY A 291 -5.30 18.75 -12.75
C GLY A 291 -4.37 18.82 -13.95
N VAL A 292 -4.39 17.77 -14.78
CA VAL A 292 -3.64 17.74 -16.03
C VAL A 292 -4.59 18.01 -17.20
N ILE A 293 -4.26 18.98 -18.05
CA ILE A 293 -5.00 19.29 -19.28
C ILE A 293 -4.12 18.96 -20.48
N ARG A 294 -4.53 17.97 -21.28
CA ARG A 294 -3.77 17.48 -22.44
C ARG A 294 -4.54 17.72 -23.74
N PRO A 295 -4.20 18.75 -24.53
CA PRO A 295 -4.84 18.98 -25.81
C PRO A 295 -4.74 17.75 -26.73
N GLY A 296 -5.86 17.35 -27.33
CA GLY A 296 -5.92 16.20 -28.24
C GLY A 296 -6.11 14.84 -27.56
N VAL A 297 -6.13 14.80 -26.22
CA VAL A 297 -6.43 13.58 -25.46
C VAL A 297 -7.77 13.70 -24.75
N ARG A 298 -8.58 12.65 -24.81
CA ARG A 298 -9.81 12.52 -24.03
C ARG A 298 -9.73 11.27 -23.19
N ALA A 299 -9.77 11.44 -21.88
CA ALA A 299 -9.87 10.32 -20.95
C ALA A 299 -11.29 10.20 -20.39
N MET A 300 -11.75 8.98 -20.17
CA MET A 300 -13.07 8.68 -19.64
C MET A 300 -13.01 7.51 -18.68
N VAL A 301 -13.96 7.46 -17.75
CA VAL A 301 -14.14 6.30 -16.88
C VAL A 301 -15.02 5.29 -17.60
N THR A 302 -14.61 4.03 -17.61
CA THR A 302 -15.26 2.95 -18.38
C THR A 302 -15.85 1.86 -17.48
N GLY A 303 -15.53 1.87 -16.19
CA GLY A 303 -16.06 0.95 -15.20
C GLY A 303 -15.74 1.40 -13.79
N GLU A 304 -16.68 1.21 -12.88
CA GLU A 304 -16.49 1.39 -11.45
C GLU A 304 -17.10 0.19 -10.73
N TYR A 305 -16.34 -0.35 -9.79
CA TYR A 305 -16.83 -1.34 -8.84
C TYR A 305 -16.89 -0.66 -7.48
N SER A 306 -18.07 -0.64 -6.85
CA SER A 306 -18.21 -0.23 -5.44
C SER A 306 -18.31 -1.45 -4.55
N ASP A 307 -17.51 -1.52 -3.49
CA ASP A 307 -17.65 -2.54 -2.45
C ASP A 307 -18.74 -2.10 -1.47
N ASN A 308 -19.99 -2.47 -1.74
CA ASN A 308 -20.96 -2.55 -0.66
C ASN A 308 -20.73 -3.91 -0.01
N GLU A 309 -19.95 -3.92 1.08
CA GLU A 309 -19.23 -5.04 1.73
C GLU A 309 -19.87 -6.45 1.75
N PHE A 310 -21.14 -6.68 1.38
CA PHE A 310 -21.74 -8.02 1.41
C PHE A 310 -22.75 -8.38 0.30
N LEU A 311 -23.06 -7.56 -0.70
CA LEU A 311 -24.12 -7.92 -1.66
C LEU A 311 -23.89 -7.37 -3.08
N SER A 312 -23.62 -8.31 -4.00
CA SER A 312 -23.83 -8.27 -5.47
C SER A 312 -23.29 -7.07 -6.27
N PRO A 313 -22.59 -7.32 -7.39
CA PRO A 313 -22.01 -6.26 -8.23
C PRO A 313 -23.11 -5.32 -8.73
N THR A 314 -22.98 -4.04 -8.43
CA THR A 314 -23.80 -2.99 -9.06
C THR A 314 -22.85 -2.05 -9.78
N LEU A 315 -22.89 -2.06 -11.12
CA LEU A 315 -22.30 -0.98 -11.91
C LEU A 315 -23.04 0.31 -11.54
N LEU A 316 -22.30 1.35 -11.15
CA LEU A 316 -22.92 2.65 -10.93
C LEU A 316 -23.44 3.19 -12.27
N PRO A 317 -24.64 3.80 -12.30
CA PRO A 317 -25.17 4.39 -13.51
C PRO A 317 -24.35 5.61 -13.97
N ASP A 318 -24.39 5.91 -15.27
CA ASP A 318 -23.66 6.98 -15.97
C ASP A 318 -23.75 8.39 -15.36
N ASP A 319 -24.69 8.62 -14.44
CA ASP A 319 -24.95 9.88 -13.75
C ASP A 319 -24.40 9.95 -12.31
N GLN A 320 -23.78 8.89 -11.80
CA GLN A 320 -23.28 8.80 -10.41
C GLN A 320 -21.75 8.77 -10.26
N TRP A 321 -21.01 9.03 -11.34
CA TRP A 321 -19.56 9.04 -11.30
C TRP A 321 -19.04 10.24 -10.51
N TYR A 322 -18.03 10.01 -9.67
CA TYR A 322 -17.27 11.07 -8.98
C TYR A 322 -16.29 11.81 -9.89
N LEU A 323 -16.22 11.37 -11.14
CA LEU A 323 -15.31 11.85 -12.17
C LEU A 323 -16.19 12.39 -13.30
N HIS A 324 -16.07 13.68 -13.57
CA HIS A 324 -16.76 14.32 -14.67
C HIS A 324 -15.75 14.91 -15.63
N GLU A 325 -16.12 15.04 -16.91
CA GLU A 325 -15.39 15.93 -17.81
C GLU A 325 -15.34 17.31 -17.15
N GLY A 326 -14.13 17.80 -16.91
CA GLY A 326 -13.92 19.08 -16.26
C GLY A 326 -14.47 20.23 -17.11
N PRO A 327 -14.48 21.46 -16.56
CA PRO A 327 -14.91 22.65 -17.29
C PRO A 327 -14.05 22.94 -18.53
N VAL A 328 -12.92 22.25 -18.70
CA VAL A 328 -12.03 22.34 -19.85
C VAL A 328 -12.05 21.00 -20.61
N PRO A 329 -12.32 21.00 -21.93
CA PRO A 329 -12.33 19.78 -22.73
C PRO A 329 -11.05 18.96 -22.56
N GLY A 330 -11.19 17.65 -22.31
CA GLY A 330 -10.07 16.72 -22.13
C GLY A 330 -9.51 16.64 -20.70
N SER A 331 -10.00 17.45 -19.76
CA SER A 331 -9.68 17.27 -18.34
C SER A 331 -10.67 16.31 -17.68
N ILE A 332 -10.16 15.39 -16.88
CA ILE A 332 -10.98 14.67 -15.89
C ILE A 332 -10.83 15.43 -14.59
N VAL A 333 -11.95 15.88 -14.04
CA VAL A 333 -11.97 16.43 -12.68
C VAL A 333 -12.55 15.37 -11.79
N CYS A 334 -11.77 14.89 -10.82
CA CYS A 334 -12.37 14.18 -9.70
C CYS A 334 -13.04 15.22 -8.80
N ASP A 335 -14.36 15.14 -8.67
CA ASP A 335 -15.10 15.81 -7.62
C ASP A 335 -15.00 15.02 -6.30
N CYS A 336 -13.75 14.67 -5.98
CA CYS A 336 -13.32 13.89 -4.82
C CYS A 336 -13.43 14.69 -3.50
N GLN A 337 -14.31 15.70 -3.40
CA GLN A 337 -14.54 16.41 -2.13
C GLN A 337 -14.94 15.45 -1.00
N GLY A 338 -15.42 14.24 -1.34
CA GLY A 338 -15.51 13.09 -0.44
C GLY A 338 -14.42 12.05 -0.72
N LEU A 339 -13.18 12.27 -0.28
CA LEU A 339 -12.13 11.23 -0.31
C LEU A 339 -12.53 9.93 0.41
N GLY A 340 -13.52 10.00 1.31
CA GLY A 340 -14.10 8.81 1.94
C GLY A 340 -14.71 7.82 0.95
N ARG A 341 -14.95 8.19 -0.33
CA ARG A 341 -15.63 7.33 -1.30
C ARG A 341 -14.71 6.56 -2.24
N LEU A 342 -13.50 7.04 -2.55
CA LEU A 342 -12.52 6.18 -3.26
C LEU A 342 -12.12 4.96 -2.41
N ASP A 343 -12.22 5.08 -1.08
CA ASP A 343 -12.13 3.94 -0.17
C ASP A 343 -13.24 2.88 -0.43
N ASP A 344 -14.42 3.30 -0.88
CA ASP A 344 -15.58 2.47 -1.24
C ASP A 344 -15.48 1.90 -2.67
N HIS A 345 -14.51 2.36 -3.47
CA HIS A 345 -14.30 1.94 -4.86
C HIS A 345 -13.05 1.07 -4.99
N PRO A 346 -13.18 -0.24 -4.77
CA PRO A 346 -12.06 -1.17 -4.86
C PRO A 346 -11.42 -1.25 -6.25
N LEU A 347 -12.16 -0.93 -7.33
CA LEU A 347 -11.68 -0.96 -8.71
C LEU A 347 -12.29 0.17 -9.54
N LEU A 348 -11.42 0.87 -10.30
CA LEU A 348 -11.77 1.88 -11.29
C LEU A 348 -11.10 1.55 -12.62
N ARG A 349 -11.84 1.66 -13.73
CA ARG A 349 -11.31 1.49 -15.08
C ARG A 349 -11.43 2.78 -15.88
N PHE A 350 -10.39 3.07 -16.63
CA PHE A 350 -10.28 4.24 -17.47
C PHE A 350 -9.85 3.83 -18.87
N ALA A 351 -10.24 4.65 -19.85
CA ALA A 351 -9.69 4.63 -21.20
C ALA A 351 -9.34 6.05 -21.63
N ALA A 352 -8.27 6.19 -22.41
CA ALA A 352 -7.94 7.44 -23.09
C ALA A 352 -7.82 7.24 -24.60
N GLU A 353 -8.35 8.21 -25.33
CA GLU A 353 -8.34 8.25 -26.79
C GLU A 353 -7.60 9.51 -27.26
N SER A 354 -6.87 9.39 -28.37
CA SER A 354 -6.18 10.50 -29.03
C SER A 354 -6.08 10.21 -30.54
N ASP A 355 -6.25 11.22 -31.37
CA ASP A 355 -5.99 11.12 -32.81
C ASP A 355 -4.48 10.95 -33.11
N ASP A 356 -3.62 11.35 -32.17
CA ASP A 356 -2.18 11.11 -32.18
C ASP A 356 -1.82 10.06 -31.12
N PRO A 357 -1.54 8.81 -31.52
CA PRO A 357 -1.23 7.73 -30.57
C PRO A 357 0.08 7.96 -29.82
N SER A 358 0.96 8.87 -30.26
CA SER A 358 2.18 9.22 -29.51
C SER A 358 1.88 10.00 -28.22
N LEU A 359 0.65 10.52 -28.08
CA LEU A 359 0.21 11.22 -26.88
C LEU A 359 -0.27 10.28 -25.77
N ILE A 360 -0.40 8.97 -26.00
CA ILE A 360 -0.86 8.01 -24.99
C ILE A 360 0.10 6.82 -24.89
N ILE A 361 0.24 6.27 -23.68
CA ILE A 361 0.96 5.03 -23.42
C ILE A 361 0.04 3.88 -23.85
N PRO A 362 0.44 3.05 -24.84
CA PRO A 362 -0.40 1.98 -25.33
C PRO A 362 -0.49 0.81 -24.34
N GLY A 363 -1.54 0.01 -24.52
CA GLY A 363 -1.80 -1.22 -23.77
C GLY A 363 -2.61 -1.01 -22.48
N HIS A 364 -2.82 -2.12 -21.77
CA HIS A 364 -3.53 -2.14 -20.50
C HIS A 364 -2.56 -2.06 -19.31
N THR A 365 -2.76 -1.06 -18.46
CA THR A 365 -2.00 -0.87 -17.22
C THR A 365 -2.87 -1.19 -16.00
N LEU A 366 -2.47 -2.19 -15.21
CA LEU A 366 -3.03 -2.47 -13.89
C LEU A 366 -2.22 -1.72 -12.81
N TRP A 367 -2.86 -0.79 -12.14
CA TRP A 367 -2.27 0.06 -11.09
C TRP A 367 -2.75 -0.40 -9.71
N LEU A 368 -1.90 -1.08 -8.98
CA LEU A 368 -2.15 -1.57 -7.62
C LEU A 368 -1.73 -0.51 -6.60
N HIS A 369 -2.66 0.03 -5.82
CA HIS A 369 -2.36 1.19 -4.99
C HIS A 369 -2.95 1.22 -3.57
N ASP A 370 -2.42 2.09 -2.73
CA ASP A 370 -3.11 2.60 -1.54
C ASP A 370 -3.71 3.99 -1.78
N SER A 371 -4.10 4.65 -0.69
CA SER A 371 -4.76 5.95 -0.70
C SER A 371 -3.87 7.11 -1.20
N PHE A 372 -2.55 6.92 -1.33
CA PHE A 372 -1.70 7.95 -1.93
C PHE A 372 -1.98 8.13 -3.43
N SER A 373 -2.48 7.12 -4.13
CA SER A 373 -2.80 7.30 -5.56
C SER A 373 -4.12 8.03 -5.82
N TRP A 374 -4.95 8.30 -4.81
CA TRP A 374 -6.28 8.92 -4.99
C TRP A 374 -6.26 10.22 -5.78
N TRP A 375 -5.28 11.08 -5.48
CA TRP A 375 -5.15 12.35 -6.18
C TRP A 375 -4.50 12.23 -7.56
N ALA A 376 -3.73 11.17 -7.78
CA ALA A 376 -3.21 10.85 -9.09
C ALA A 376 -4.31 10.30 -10.01
N THR A 377 -5.42 9.79 -9.48
CA THR A 377 -6.59 9.33 -10.27
C THR A 377 -7.18 10.41 -11.18
N GLY A 378 -7.09 11.69 -10.79
CA GLY A 378 -7.52 12.81 -11.65
C GLY A 378 -6.52 13.20 -12.75
N GLN A 379 -5.34 12.55 -12.80
CA GLN A 379 -4.20 12.99 -13.62
C GLN A 379 -3.69 11.86 -14.52
N LEU A 380 -3.50 10.67 -13.95
CA LEU A 380 -2.98 9.47 -14.62
C LEU A 380 -3.79 9.04 -15.85
N PRO A 381 -5.15 8.97 -15.82
CA PRO A 381 -5.91 8.38 -16.92
C PRO A 381 -5.62 9.03 -18.28
N SER A 382 -5.31 10.32 -18.31
CA SER A 382 -4.98 11.05 -19.53
C SER A 382 -3.69 10.59 -20.22
N TYR A 383 -2.91 9.70 -19.63
CA TYR A 383 -1.64 9.21 -20.17
C TYR A 383 -1.68 7.76 -20.66
N PHE A 384 -2.71 6.98 -20.32
CA PHE A 384 -2.75 5.54 -20.62
C PHE A 384 -3.95 5.21 -21.51
N GLU A 385 -3.72 4.45 -22.58
CA GLU A 385 -4.79 3.95 -23.45
C GLU A 385 -5.86 3.21 -22.65
N SER A 386 -5.42 2.31 -21.74
CA SER A 386 -6.29 1.67 -20.75
C SER A 386 -5.59 1.58 -19.39
N LEU A 387 -6.31 1.97 -18.33
CA LEU A 387 -5.82 1.96 -16.96
C LEU A 387 -6.89 1.37 -16.04
N THR A 388 -6.54 0.32 -15.31
CA THR A 388 -7.32 -0.15 -14.15
C THR A 388 -6.59 0.22 -12.88
N MET A 389 -7.23 0.98 -12.00
CA MET A 389 -6.74 1.24 -10.65
C MET A 389 -7.45 0.30 -9.68
N LEU A 390 -6.69 -0.59 -9.05
CA LEU A 390 -7.17 -1.58 -8.08
C LEU A 390 -6.56 -1.29 -6.72
N ARG A 391 -7.40 -1.16 -5.70
CA ARG A 391 -6.93 -0.96 -4.32
C ARG A 391 -6.20 -2.21 -3.84
N GLY A 392 -5.08 -2.04 -3.15
CA GLY A 392 -4.28 -3.15 -2.64
C GLY A 392 -5.05 -4.10 -1.72
N LYS A 393 -6.06 -3.61 -0.98
CA LYS A 393 -6.95 -4.46 -0.16
C LYS A 393 -7.86 -5.36 -1.02
N THR A 394 -8.22 -4.93 -2.22
CA THR A 394 -9.11 -5.65 -3.15
C THR A 394 -8.41 -6.79 -3.87
N VAL A 395 -7.07 -6.87 -3.80
CA VAL A 395 -6.32 -8.02 -4.33
C VAL A 395 -6.79 -9.36 -3.72
N GLU A 396 -7.53 -9.32 -2.60
CA GLU A 396 -8.23 -10.47 -2.03
C GLU A 396 -9.39 -11.00 -2.87
N ALA A 397 -10.07 -10.18 -3.68
CA ALA A 397 -11.15 -10.56 -4.57
C ALA A 397 -10.58 -11.33 -5.78
N PRO A 398 -10.55 -12.69 -5.75
CA PRO A 398 -9.61 -13.43 -6.60
C PRO A 398 -9.95 -13.30 -8.08
N THR A 399 -11.24 -13.29 -8.42
CA THR A 399 -11.70 -13.19 -9.81
C THR A 399 -11.37 -11.82 -10.41
N VAL A 400 -11.58 -10.75 -9.64
CA VAL A 400 -11.32 -9.39 -10.13
C VAL A 400 -9.81 -9.19 -10.34
N PHE A 401 -8.98 -9.60 -9.38
CA PHE A 401 -7.53 -9.52 -9.56
C PHE A 401 -7.04 -10.38 -10.73
N HIS A 402 -7.51 -11.62 -10.83
CA HIS A 402 -7.14 -12.55 -11.90
C HIS A 402 -7.47 -11.97 -13.29
N ASP A 403 -8.68 -11.46 -13.48
CA ASP A 403 -9.13 -10.91 -14.77
C ASP A 403 -8.29 -9.69 -15.17
N GLU A 404 -8.06 -8.75 -14.25
CA GLU A 404 -7.29 -7.54 -14.53
C GLU A 404 -5.79 -7.83 -14.70
N PHE A 405 -5.22 -8.72 -13.89
CA PHE A 405 -3.83 -9.15 -14.03
C PHE A 405 -3.62 -9.80 -15.41
N ASN A 406 -4.53 -10.68 -15.82
CA ASN A 406 -4.41 -11.38 -17.09
C ASN A 406 -4.58 -10.47 -18.30
N ALA A 407 -5.41 -9.44 -18.19
CA ALA A 407 -5.57 -8.43 -19.23
C ALA A 407 -4.40 -7.43 -19.32
N ALA A 408 -3.57 -7.31 -18.28
CA ALA A 408 -2.53 -6.28 -18.20
C ALA A 408 -1.27 -6.63 -19.00
N ASP A 409 -0.81 -5.65 -19.78
CA ASP A 409 0.53 -5.62 -20.36
C ASP A 409 1.55 -5.09 -19.33
N ARG A 410 1.06 -4.26 -18.41
CA ARG A 410 1.87 -3.54 -17.41
C ARG A 410 1.20 -3.51 -16.06
N ILE A 411 2.00 -3.68 -15.02
CA ILE A 411 1.60 -3.56 -13.63
C ILE A 411 2.40 -2.44 -12.98
N VAL A 412 1.72 -1.54 -12.27
CA VAL A 412 2.34 -0.50 -11.45
C VAL A 412 1.96 -0.74 -9.99
N ILE A 413 2.95 -0.82 -9.11
CA ILE A 413 2.78 -0.96 -7.67
C ILE A 413 3.06 0.38 -7.00
N ALA A 414 2.02 1.00 -6.44
CA ALA A 414 2.05 2.35 -5.89
C ALA A 414 1.56 2.38 -4.44
N PHE A 415 2.43 2.01 -3.51
CA PHE A 415 2.16 2.05 -2.08
C PHE A 415 3.09 3.03 -1.40
N SER A 416 2.52 3.90 -0.55
CA SER A 416 3.29 4.76 0.34
C SER A 416 4.38 3.99 1.03
N GLU A 417 5.56 4.60 1.18
CA GLU A 417 6.69 3.91 1.78
C GLU A 417 6.29 3.33 3.14
N MET A 418 5.57 4.09 3.99
CA MET A 418 5.15 3.63 5.33
C MET A 418 4.32 2.33 5.32
N LEU A 419 3.58 2.05 4.25
CA LEU A 419 2.82 0.81 4.10
C LEU A 419 3.57 -0.26 3.30
N PHE A 420 4.64 0.11 2.59
CA PHE A 420 5.27 -0.75 1.60
C PHE A 420 5.82 -2.05 2.21
N THR A 421 6.47 -2.02 3.38
CA THR A 421 6.90 -3.25 4.08
C THR A 421 5.73 -4.15 4.43
N ARG A 422 4.64 -3.57 4.94
CA ARG A 422 3.43 -4.31 5.28
C ARG A 422 2.76 -4.94 4.05
N ARG A 423 2.84 -4.29 2.89
CA ARG A 423 2.24 -4.79 1.64
C ARG A 423 3.14 -5.82 0.94
N LEU A 424 4.44 -5.77 1.18
CA LEU A 424 5.40 -6.78 0.76
C LEU A 424 5.45 -7.99 1.69
N ASP A 425 4.88 -7.88 2.89
CA ASP A 425 4.73 -9.03 3.78
C ASP A 425 4.03 -10.17 3.04
N PRO A 426 4.61 -11.38 2.99
CA PRO A 426 3.96 -12.62 2.56
C PRO A 426 2.54 -12.84 3.07
N ALA A 427 2.22 -12.37 4.29
CA ALA A 427 0.88 -12.44 4.85
C ALA A 427 -0.09 -11.49 4.15
N PHE A 428 0.42 -10.45 3.50
CA PHE A 428 -0.37 -9.56 2.66
C PHE A 428 -0.58 -10.19 1.26
N PRO A 429 -1.82 -10.26 0.76
CA PRO A 429 -2.14 -10.98 -0.49
C PRO A 429 -1.44 -10.51 -1.76
N LEU A 430 -0.88 -9.29 -1.79
CA LEU A 430 -0.32 -8.67 -2.99
C LEU A 430 0.77 -9.52 -3.65
N VAL A 431 1.87 -9.76 -2.92
CA VAL A 431 3.02 -10.51 -3.43
C VAL A 431 2.60 -11.91 -3.83
N ARG A 432 1.82 -12.58 -2.96
CA ARG A 432 1.29 -13.91 -3.23
C ARG A 432 0.53 -13.97 -4.54
N ARG A 433 -0.43 -13.07 -4.76
CA ARG A 433 -1.27 -13.07 -5.95
C ARG A 433 -0.47 -12.76 -7.22
N LEU A 434 0.46 -11.81 -7.17
CA LEU A 434 1.37 -11.55 -8.29
C LEU A 434 2.15 -12.82 -8.66
N VAL A 435 2.69 -13.54 -7.68
CA VAL A 435 3.45 -14.78 -7.89
C VAL A 435 2.55 -15.91 -8.41
N GLU A 436 1.38 -16.11 -7.81
CA GLU A 436 0.41 -17.15 -8.19
C GLU A 436 -0.06 -16.98 -9.64
N GLU A 437 -0.49 -15.78 -10.03
CA GLU A 437 -1.00 -15.51 -11.37
C GLU A 437 0.12 -15.55 -12.44
N SER A 438 1.32 -15.07 -12.09
CA SER A 438 2.49 -15.19 -12.96
C SER A 438 2.88 -16.66 -13.17
N ALA A 439 2.90 -17.46 -12.10
CA ALA A 439 3.21 -18.88 -12.17
C ALA A 439 2.17 -19.67 -12.98
N ALA A 440 0.89 -19.31 -12.85
CA ALA A 440 -0.19 -19.86 -13.66
C ALA A 440 0.03 -19.54 -15.14
N THR A 441 0.29 -18.26 -15.46
CA THR A 441 0.60 -17.83 -16.83
C THR A 441 1.80 -18.60 -17.41
N LEU A 442 2.91 -18.69 -16.66
CA LEU A 442 4.14 -19.38 -17.10
C LEU A 442 3.93 -20.87 -17.37
N THR A 443 3.07 -21.52 -16.58
CA THR A 443 2.71 -22.92 -16.78
C THR A 443 2.03 -23.14 -18.13
N GLU A 444 1.26 -22.16 -18.60
CA GLU A 444 0.55 -22.22 -19.88
C GLU A 444 1.42 -21.76 -21.06
N THR A 445 2.17 -20.66 -20.89
CA THR A 445 2.87 -19.98 -21.99
C THR A 445 4.32 -20.43 -22.19
N ALA A 446 4.97 -20.96 -21.16
CA ALA A 446 6.36 -21.41 -21.19
C ALA A 446 6.56 -22.77 -20.50
N PRO A 447 5.83 -23.83 -20.91
CA PRO A 447 5.86 -25.13 -20.25
C PRO A 447 7.25 -25.78 -20.23
N GLU A 448 8.17 -25.40 -21.12
CA GLU A 448 9.56 -25.86 -21.10
C GLU A 448 10.36 -25.39 -19.86
N ARG A 449 9.91 -24.29 -19.22
CA ARG A 449 10.48 -23.76 -17.97
C ARG A 449 9.92 -24.44 -16.73
N VAL A 450 8.85 -25.22 -16.89
CA VAL A 450 8.06 -25.74 -15.79
C VAL A 450 8.24 -27.25 -15.72
N HIS A 451 8.69 -27.72 -14.55
CA HIS A 451 8.58 -29.12 -14.19
C HIS A 451 7.47 -29.29 -13.16
N GLN A 452 6.56 -30.22 -13.38
CA GLN A 452 5.51 -30.57 -12.42
C GLN A 452 5.63 -32.05 -12.04
N GLY A 453 5.35 -32.35 -10.78
CA GLY A 453 5.36 -33.74 -10.31
C GLY A 453 4.51 -33.96 -9.08
N VAL A 454 4.33 -35.24 -8.75
CA VAL A 454 3.76 -35.69 -7.49
C VAL A 454 4.89 -35.96 -6.50
N ALA A 455 4.70 -35.63 -5.23
CA ALA A 455 5.72 -35.78 -4.21
C ALA A 455 5.89 -37.27 -3.85
N CYS A 456 6.91 -37.97 -4.35
CA CYS A 456 7.19 -39.33 -3.87
C CYS A 456 8.67 -39.76 -3.76
N SER A 457 9.06 -40.09 -2.53
CA SER A 457 9.72 -41.35 -2.17
C SER A 457 9.14 -41.83 -0.82
N GLY A 458 8.58 -43.06 -0.76
CA GLY A 458 7.92 -43.61 0.44
C GLY A 458 6.39 -43.47 0.55
N CYS A 459 5.69 -43.20 -0.56
CA CYS A 459 4.26 -42.88 -0.58
C CYS A 459 3.31 -44.05 -0.30
N ASN A 460 2.09 -43.70 0.13
CA ASN A 460 0.93 -44.61 0.15
C ASN A 460 0.40 -44.88 -1.28
N ALA A 461 -0.66 -45.69 -1.40
CA ALA A 461 -1.22 -46.09 -2.71
C ALA A 461 -1.76 -44.93 -3.58
N GLU A 462 -1.81 -43.70 -3.07
CA GLU A 462 -2.34 -42.51 -3.75
C GLU A 462 -1.25 -41.56 -4.28
N GLU A 463 0.03 -42.00 -4.33
CA GLU A 463 1.17 -41.21 -4.85
C GLU A 463 1.44 -39.89 -4.09
N THR A 464 1.08 -39.83 -2.80
CA THR A 464 1.29 -38.65 -1.94
C THR A 464 2.33 -38.90 -0.86
N TRP A 465 3.18 -37.92 -0.57
CA TRP A 465 4.09 -37.99 0.59
C TRP A 465 3.36 -37.50 1.82
N THR A 466 3.36 -38.29 2.88
CA THR A 466 2.78 -37.92 4.18
C THR A 466 3.91 -37.86 5.20
N SER A 467 4.05 -36.72 5.88
CA SER A 467 5.01 -36.55 6.95
C SER A 467 4.81 -37.63 8.02
N PRO A 468 5.81 -38.50 8.28
CA PRO A 468 5.67 -39.60 9.25
C PRO A 468 5.84 -39.16 10.72
N ALA A 469 6.30 -37.94 10.96
CA ALA A 469 6.51 -37.35 12.28
C ALA A 469 6.61 -35.82 12.22
N GLU A 470 6.49 -35.15 13.36
CA GLU A 470 6.82 -33.73 13.52
C GLU A 470 8.29 -33.48 13.12
N ALA A 471 8.55 -32.46 12.29
CA ALA A 471 9.86 -32.13 11.71
C ALA A 471 10.46 -33.20 10.76
N SER A 472 9.62 -33.85 9.95
CA SER A 472 10.12 -34.74 8.88
C SER A 472 10.55 -33.95 7.65
N THR A 473 11.62 -34.39 7.00
CA THR A 473 12.12 -33.76 5.77
C THR A 473 11.56 -34.48 4.53
N TRP A 474 10.94 -33.72 3.63
CA TRP A 474 10.65 -34.14 2.26
C TRP A 474 11.71 -33.59 1.32
N GLN A 475 12.36 -34.46 0.55
CA GLN A 475 13.31 -34.04 -0.47
C GLN A 475 12.62 -33.92 -1.82
N LEU A 476 12.87 -32.81 -2.51
CA LEU A 476 12.46 -32.62 -3.89
C LEU A 476 13.11 -33.71 -4.76
N PRO A 477 12.36 -34.42 -5.62
CA PRO A 477 12.92 -35.49 -6.44
C PRO A 477 14.11 -34.98 -7.29
N ALA A 478 15.18 -35.78 -7.41
CA ALA A 478 16.40 -35.38 -8.11
C ALA A 478 16.18 -34.92 -9.58
N GLY A 479 15.11 -35.40 -10.23
CA GLY A 479 14.71 -34.98 -11.57
C GLY A 479 13.91 -33.68 -11.65
N ALA A 480 13.47 -33.10 -10.53
CA ALA A 480 12.60 -31.93 -10.49
C ALA A 480 13.26 -30.64 -10.99
N LEU A 481 14.59 -30.58 -10.96
CA LEU A 481 15.39 -29.48 -11.51
C LEU A 481 15.80 -29.76 -12.96
N THR A 482 15.08 -30.64 -13.65
CA THR A 482 15.26 -30.96 -15.06
C THR A 482 13.93 -30.75 -15.76
N SER A 483 13.93 -30.05 -16.90
CA SER A 483 12.74 -29.86 -17.72
C SER A 483 12.16 -31.20 -18.19
N PRO A 484 10.90 -31.22 -18.65
CA PRO A 484 10.29 -32.42 -19.23
C PRO A 484 11.08 -33.03 -20.41
N THR A 485 11.97 -32.24 -21.04
CA THR A 485 12.82 -32.67 -22.17
C THR A 485 14.16 -33.26 -21.73
N GLY A 486 14.46 -33.32 -20.43
CA GLY A 486 15.72 -33.84 -19.90
C GLY A 486 16.85 -32.80 -19.81
N VAL A 487 16.57 -31.52 -20.10
CA VAL A 487 17.53 -30.42 -19.95
C VAL A 487 17.46 -29.86 -18.53
N ALA A 488 18.59 -29.70 -17.85
CA ALA A 488 18.64 -29.12 -16.52
C ALA A 488 18.09 -27.68 -16.52
N LEU A 489 17.17 -27.38 -15.60
CA LEU A 489 16.61 -26.05 -15.40
C LEU A 489 17.65 -25.18 -14.70
N GLU A 490 17.95 -23.99 -15.20
CA GLU A 490 18.94 -23.11 -14.56
C GLU A 490 18.29 -22.26 -13.44
N PRO A 491 19.01 -21.99 -12.34
CA PRO A 491 18.54 -21.09 -11.30
C PRO A 491 18.50 -19.63 -11.80
N PRO A 492 17.72 -18.74 -11.17
CA PRO A 492 16.92 -19.00 -9.97
C PRO A 492 15.65 -19.82 -10.24
N TYR A 493 15.04 -20.37 -9.19
CA TYR A 493 13.79 -21.14 -9.29
C TYR A 493 12.67 -20.55 -8.44
N LEU A 494 11.45 -20.64 -8.94
CA LEU A 494 10.23 -20.56 -8.15
C LEU A 494 9.71 -21.98 -7.93
N VAL A 495 9.79 -22.47 -6.70
CA VAL A 495 9.27 -23.80 -6.33
C VAL A 495 7.93 -23.63 -5.65
N THR A 496 6.90 -24.31 -6.17
CA THR A 496 5.58 -24.37 -5.55
C THR A 496 5.35 -25.76 -4.99
N VAL A 497 4.85 -25.86 -3.76
CA VAL A 497 4.46 -27.11 -3.11
C VAL A 497 2.98 -27.04 -2.76
N GLU A 498 2.19 -28.01 -3.25
CA GLU A 498 0.78 -28.15 -2.91
C GLU A 498 0.62 -29.15 -1.76
N VAL A 499 0.06 -28.68 -0.65
CA VAL A 499 -0.22 -29.45 0.56
C VAL A 499 -1.71 -29.77 0.62
N ALA A 500 -2.04 -31.03 0.86
CA ALA A 500 -3.42 -31.50 0.96
C ALA A 500 -4.21 -30.75 2.04
N PRO A 501 -5.53 -30.65 1.90
CA PRO A 501 -6.39 -30.23 2.99
C PRO A 501 -6.21 -31.18 4.18
N THR A 502 -5.91 -30.64 5.36
CA THR A 502 -5.72 -31.42 6.59
C THR A 502 -6.74 -31.00 7.66
N THR A 503 -7.12 -31.90 8.56
CA THR A 503 -8.09 -31.62 9.63
C THR A 503 -7.39 -31.07 10.88
N PHE A 504 -6.94 -29.81 10.92
CA PHE A 504 -6.24 -29.30 12.11
C PHE A 504 -6.47 -27.82 12.47
N SER A 505 -6.23 -27.50 13.75
CA SER A 505 -5.96 -26.16 14.29
C SER A 505 -4.57 -25.68 13.86
N ILE A 506 -4.47 -24.42 13.41
CA ILE A 506 -3.27 -23.81 12.85
C ILE A 506 -2.26 -23.53 13.97
N ASP A 507 -1.06 -24.11 13.85
CA ASP A 507 0.18 -23.60 14.44
C ASP A 507 1.01 -23.05 13.25
N PRO A 508 1.34 -21.75 13.20
CA PRO A 508 1.76 -21.05 11.98
C PRO A 508 3.14 -21.42 11.39
N GLN A 509 3.85 -22.46 11.84
CA GLN A 509 5.24 -22.74 11.44
C GLN A 509 5.43 -23.88 10.41
N GLY A 510 4.42 -24.19 9.59
CA GLY A 510 4.23 -25.53 8.98
C GLY A 510 5.29 -26.08 8.01
N ILE A 511 6.03 -25.26 7.24
CA ILE A 511 7.08 -25.74 6.31
C ILE A 511 8.26 -24.76 6.29
N VAL A 512 9.47 -25.26 6.54
CA VAL A 512 10.72 -24.48 6.55
C VAL A 512 11.72 -25.11 5.58
N ILE A 513 12.31 -24.33 4.68
CA ILE A 513 13.48 -24.76 3.90
C ILE A 513 14.73 -24.56 4.77
N ASP A 514 15.65 -25.54 4.75
CA ASP A 514 16.93 -25.41 5.48
C ASP A 514 17.68 -24.13 5.07
N ALA A 515 18.08 -23.32 6.06
CA ALA A 515 18.73 -22.03 5.88
C ALA A 515 20.09 -22.12 5.16
N ALA A 516 20.67 -23.31 5.01
CA ALA A 516 21.96 -23.54 4.36
C ALA A 516 22.02 -23.20 2.86
N TYR A 517 20.88 -23.03 2.17
CA TYR A 517 20.83 -22.94 0.70
C TYR A 517 20.85 -21.52 0.10
N GLY A 518 21.06 -20.49 0.92
CA GLY A 518 21.02 -19.09 0.48
C GLY A 518 19.58 -18.63 0.29
N VAL A 519 19.10 -17.80 1.22
CA VAL A 519 17.74 -17.23 1.31
C VAL A 519 16.62 -18.16 0.83
N GLY A 520 16.56 -19.37 1.40
CA GLY A 520 15.36 -20.21 1.36
C GLY A 520 14.26 -19.62 2.23
N ARG A 521 13.85 -18.37 1.99
CA ARG A 521 12.67 -17.81 2.64
C ARG A 521 11.46 -18.25 1.83
N ALA A 522 10.52 -18.91 2.50
CA ALA A 522 9.19 -19.03 1.94
C ALA A 522 8.69 -17.61 1.61
N PHE A 523 8.15 -17.39 0.41
CA PHE A 523 7.30 -16.23 0.14
C PHE A 523 5.95 -16.34 0.87
N ASN A 524 5.82 -17.37 1.70
CA ASN A 524 4.65 -17.74 2.45
C ASN A 524 5.05 -18.59 3.68
N PRO A 525 5.71 -18.06 4.72
CA PRO A 525 5.78 -18.77 5.98
C PRO A 525 4.41 -18.82 6.68
N LEU A 526 3.44 -18.01 6.21
CA LEU A 526 2.16 -17.82 6.84
C LEU A 526 1.02 -18.12 5.87
N GLY A 527 0.58 -19.38 5.86
CA GLY A 527 -0.63 -19.83 5.19
C GLY A 527 -1.88 -19.09 5.67
N TYR A 528 -2.12 -17.88 5.15
CA TYR A 528 -3.35 -17.12 5.30
C TYR A 528 -4.03 -16.91 3.94
N GLU A 529 -4.36 -17.98 3.23
CA GLU A 529 -5.81 -18.12 3.16
C GLU A 529 -6.16 -18.60 4.56
N PRO A 530 -7.03 -17.95 5.36
CA PRO A 530 -7.68 -18.71 6.40
C PRO A 530 -8.18 -19.93 5.67
N ALA A 531 -7.56 -21.09 5.94
CA ALA A 531 -8.10 -22.34 5.47
C ALA A 531 -9.60 -22.22 5.71
N VAL A 532 -10.41 -22.47 4.70
CA VAL A 532 -11.86 -22.50 4.93
C VAL A 532 -12.05 -23.69 5.85
N ILE A 533 -12.01 -23.42 7.16
CA ILE A 533 -12.08 -24.39 8.23
C ILE A 533 -13.56 -24.54 8.51
N ARG A 534 -14.19 -25.53 7.87
CA ARG A 534 -15.52 -25.96 8.28
C ARG A 534 -15.35 -27.14 9.21
N ASN A 535 -15.82 -27.00 10.45
CA ASN A 535 -15.78 -28.06 11.46
C ASN A 535 -14.35 -28.58 11.76
N GLY A 536 -13.33 -27.73 11.72
CA GLY A 536 -11.94 -28.14 11.98
C GLY A 536 -11.22 -28.80 10.79
N VAL A 537 -11.83 -28.76 9.60
CA VAL A 537 -11.28 -29.33 8.37
C VAL A 537 -10.92 -28.21 7.41
N VAL A 538 -9.66 -28.13 7.01
CA VAL A 538 -9.23 -27.32 5.86
C VAL A 538 -9.92 -27.92 4.62
N GLU A 539 -10.73 -27.16 3.89
CA GLU A 539 -11.48 -27.69 2.73
C GLU A 539 -10.68 -27.69 1.41
N LYS A 540 -9.55 -26.98 1.30
CA LYS A 540 -8.79 -26.82 0.05
C LYS A 540 -7.28 -27.07 0.21
N PRO A 541 -6.58 -27.57 -0.82
CA PRO A 541 -5.13 -27.64 -0.82
C PRO A 541 -4.51 -26.24 -0.66
N HIS A 542 -3.40 -26.16 0.07
CA HIS A 542 -2.61 -24.93 0.24
C HIS A 542 -1.37 -24.94 -0.63
N ARG A 543 -1.02 -23.78 -1.20
CA ARG A 543 0.19 -23.60 -2.01
C ARG A 543 1.23 -22.80 -1.24
N TYR A 544 2.45 -23.32 -1.23
CA TYR A 544 3.64 -22.64 -0.69
C TYR A 544 4.60 -22.35 -1.82
N HIS A 545 5.03 -21.09 -1.92
CA HIS A 545 5.98 -20.63 -2.94
C HIS A 545 7.33 -20.31 -2.30
N PHE A 546 8.40 -20.76 -2.94
CA PHE A 546 9.76 -20.60 -2.46
C PHE A 546 10.65 -20.10 -3.59
N TYR A 547 11.43 -19.06 -3.32
CA TYR A 547 12.53 -18.67 -4.18
C TYR A 547 13.76 -19.51 -3.86
N VAL A 548 14.45 -19.96 -4.89
CA VAL A 548 15.71 -20.67 -4.74
C VAL A 548 16.72 -20.05 -5.69
N ALA A 549 17.59 -19.20 -5.13
CA ALA A 549 18.52 -18.38 -5.91
C ALA A 549 19.60 -19.18 -6.66
N THR A 550 19.98 -20.35 -6.13
CA THR A 550 21.08 -21.18 -6.68
C THR A 550 20.69 -22.65 -6.78
N ARG A 551 21.30 -23.40 -7.69
CA ARG A 551 21.09 -24.85 -7.76
C ARG A 551 21.78 -25.51 -6.55
N PRO A 552 21.04 -26.18 -5.66
CA PRO A 552 21.66 -26.87 -4.55
C PRO A 552 22.37 -28.14 -5.04
N ALA A 553 23.53 -28.43 -4.45
CA ALA A 553 24.37 -29.57 -4.82
C ALA A 553 23.70 -30.92 -4.51
N ASP A 554 22.96 -30.98 -3.40
CA ASP A 554 22.42 -32.22 -2.82
C ASP A 554 20.89 -32.36 -2.96
N GLY A 555 20.24 -31.50 -3.78
CA GLY A 555 18.78 -31.41 -3.88
C GLY A 555 18.18 -30.35 -2.95
N LEU A 556 16.85 -30.22 -2.98
CA LEU A 556 16.08 -29.26 -2.16
C LEU A 556 15.32 -30.00 -1.08
N ASP A 557 15.62 -29.69 0.17
CA ASP A 557 15.00 -30.32 1.33
C ASP A 557 14.00 -29.37 1.99
N PHE A 558 12.77 -29.85 2.15
CA PHE A 558 11.67 -29.17 2.82
C PHE A 558 11.42 -29.83 4.16
N THR A 559 11.65 -29.11 5.26
CA THR A 559 11.30 -29.60 6.59
C THR A 559 9.83 -29.30 6.85
N VAL A 560 9.05 -30.35 7.06
CA VAL A 560 7.63 -30.28 7.35
C VAL A 560 7.46 -30.39 8.85
N ALA A 561 7.13 -29.27 9.47
CA ALA A 561 7.14 -29.12 10.91
C ALA A 561 6.02 -29.89 11.59
N LYS A 562 5.06 -30.48 10.86
CA LYS A 562 3.87 -31.12 11.44
C LYS A 562 3.62 -32.52 10.89
N ASP A 563 3.41 -33.46 11.80
CA ASP A 563 3.02 -34.84 11.50
C ASP A 563 1.71 -34.92 10.71
N GLY A 564 1.62 -35.88 9.79
CA GLY A 564 0.42 -36.11 8.97
C GLY A 564 0.19 -35.07 7.86
N THR A 565 1.06 -34.07 7.72
CA THR A 565 1.01 -33.13 6.60
C THR A 565 1.30 -33.87 5.29
N ARG A 566 0.39 -33.75 4.32
CA ARG A 566 0.48 -34.47 3.05
C ARG A 566 0.87 -33.51 1.93
N ILE A 567 2.02 -33.72 1.31
CA ILE A 567 2.42 -33.02 0.09
C ILE A 567 1.88 -33.82 -1.10
N GLU A 568 1.07 -33.18 -1.93
CA GLU A 568 0.42 -33.83 -3.06
C GLU A 568 1.20 -33.60 -4.35
N ARG A 569 1.53 -32.33 -4.63
CA ARG A 569 2.17 -31.92 -5.87
C ARG A 569 3.26 -30.90 -5.63
N TYR A 570 4.13 -30.77 -6.60
CA TYR A 570 5.07 -29.67 -6.68
C TYR A 570 5.20 -29.17 -8.12
N SER A 571 5.59 -27.91 -8.26
CA SER A 571 6.09 -27.37 -9.51
C SER A 571 7.40 -26.63 -9.28
N VAL A 572 8.28 -26.66 -10.27
CA VAL A 572 9.53 -25.89 -10.30
C VAL A 572 9.51 -25.08 -11.59
N ILE A 573 9.59 -23.76 -11.47
CA ILE A 573 9.69 -22.85 -12.60
C ILE A 573 11.10 -22.26 -12.61
N SER A 574 11.82 -22.43 -13.72
CA SER A 574 13.11 -21.76 -13.93
C SER A 574 12.91 -20.30 -14.30
N LEU A 575 13.52 -19.42 -13.52
CA LEU A 575 13.51 -17.97 -13.70
C LEU A 575 14.73 -17.46 -14.49
N ALA A 576 15.67 -18.36 -14.84
CA ALA A 576 16.80 -17.98 -15.68
C ALA A 576 16.33 -17.47 -17.05
N ALA A 577 16.98 -16.43 -17.58
CA ALA A 577 16.78 -16.03 -18.97
C ALA A 577 17.08 -17.26 -19.86
N GLY A 578 16.08 -17.72 -20.62
CA GLY A 578 16.19 -18.96 -21.38
C GLY A 578 17.35 -18.87 -22.36
N ALA A 579 18.36 -19.73 -22.20
CA ALA A 579 19.52 -19.77 -23.09
C ALA A 579 19.19 -20.19 -24.55
N GLY A 580 17.91 -20.36 -24.91
CA GLY A 580 17.48 -21.03 -26.14
C GLY A 580 16.40 -20.37 -27.00
N ALA A 581 15.82 -19.22 -26.61
CA ALA A 581 14.70 -18.64 -27.38
C ALA A 581 15.09 -17.44 -28.25
N ASP A 582 16.02 -16.57 -27.82
CA ASP A 582 16.19 -15.24 -28.47
C ASP A 582 17.42 -15.08 -29.38
N ALA A 583 18.27 -16.10 -29.55
CA ALA A 583 19.43 -15.97 -30.44
C ALA A 583 19.13 -16.21 -31.94
N ALA A 584 17.92 -16.68 -32.30
CA ALA A 584 17.59 -17.03 -33.69
C ALA A 584 16.49 -16.17 -34.34
N GLY A 585 15.72 -15.37 -33.57
CA GLY A 585 14.54 -14.66 -34.08
C GLY A 585 14.71 -13.16 -34.37
N ALA A 586 15.61 -12.46 -33.69
CA ALA A 586 15.63 -10.99 -33.70
C ALA A 586 16.58 -10.32 -34.72
N ALA A 587 17.36 -11.07 -35.49
CA ALA A 587 18.31 -10.50 -36.47
C ALA A 587 17.77 -10.40 -37.92
N GLY A 588 16.44 -10.45 -38.10
CA GLY A 588 15.84 -10.77 -39.40
C GLY A 588 14.73 -9.87 -39.91
N ALA A 589 14.58 -8.61 -39.48
CA ALA A 589 13.69 -7.67 -40.17
C ALA A 589 14.03 -6.20 -39.83
N GLY A 590 14.53 -5.45 -40.82
CA GLY A 590 14.40 -3.99 -40.86
C GLY A 590 15.70 -3.20 -40.89
N ALA A 591 16.37 -3.14 -42.05
CA ALA A 591 16.99 -1.92 -42.59
C ALA A 591 17.61 -2.20 -43.96
N ALA A 592 16.81 -2.06 -45.01
CA ALA A 592 17.31 -1.90 -46.38
C ALA A 592 16.86 -0.54 -46.90
N GLY A 593 17.83 0.35 -47.13
CA GLY A 593 17.75 1.46 -48.09
C GLY A 593 17.50 2.84 -47.52
N ALA A 594 18.56 3.66 -47.41
CA ALA A 594 18.85 4.71 -48.38
C ALA A 594 20.11 5.47 -47.96
N ASP A 595 21.18 5.21 -48.70
CA ASP A 595 22.48 5.86 -48.65
C ASP A 595 22.37 7.23 -49.34
N VAL A 596 22.54 8.33 -48.60
CA VAL A 596 22.71 9.68 -49.18
C VAL A 596 24.08 10.16 -48.76
N GLY A 597 24.98 10.19 -49.74
CA GLY A 597 26.37 10.58 -49.60
C GLY A 597 26.54 12.02 -49.11
N VAL A 598 27.50 12.19 -48.20
CA VAL A 598 28.03 13.49 -47.82
C VAL A 598 29.48 13.55 -48.33
N GLU A 599 29.69 14.37 -49.35
CA GLU A 599 31.00 14.75 -49.86
C GLU A 599 31.78 15.54 -48.80
N THR A 600 33.03 15.13 -48.62
CA THR A 600 34.04 15.81 -47.83
C THR A 600 34.66 16.95 -48.63
N GLY A 601 34.53 18.18 -48.14
CA GLY A 601 35.19 19.37 -48.69
C GLY A 601 36.00 20.10 -47.62
N ALA A 602 37.30 20.15 -47.81
CA ALA A 602 38.29 20.73 -46.91
C ALA A 602 38.27 22.28 -46.84
N THR A 603 38.87 22.77 -45.75
CA THR A 603 39.31 24.11 -45.28
C THR A 603 40.03 25.00 -46.34
N PRO A 604 40.48 26.27 -46.06
CA PRO A 604 40.54 27.02 -44.78
C PRO A 604 40.15 28.54 -44.81
N ARG A 605 39.80 29.10 -43.64
CA ARG A 605 40.48 30.24 -42.99
C ARG A 605 40.06 30.39 -41.55
#